data_AF-A0A228J2W6-F1
#
_entry.id   AF-A0A228J2W6-F1
#
_cell.length_a   1.000
_cell.length_b   1.000
_cell.length_c   1.000
_cell.angle_alpha   90.00
_cell.angle_beta   90.00
_cell.angle_gamma   90.00
#
_symmetry.space_group_name_H-M   'P 1'
#
loop_
_entity.id
_entity.type
_entity.pdbx_description
1 polymer ?
#
loop_
_entity_poly.entity_id
_entity_poly.type
_entity_poly.pdbx_seq_one_letter_code
_entity_poly.pdbx_strand_id
1 'polypeptide(L)'
;MGFTVSGDRVAYYSLGRDLDIMPPAKYSGIGKYTSQLTDQYRTKLDQLKRILAGGEIASVPGRNIGSVLSYSFDLNGKRYEGNLQYRYSDPIGGTLSFLYGLAQDLLDHGTPEINLHPAFTAHAASGNLVVEVVFGNDGTQEVVIDGPEKWLPQRIDPKKQYVYIGALNDARVGFDVQLVEKYLSPASRPYASSISVKPGQRVKVEFVVPYDELTFDPGSSAQQIQGGTFLMVGVANVDIRSPAVMKGKAFIRMDKQPAVDLTER
;
A
#
# COMPACT_ATOMS: atom_id res chain seq x y z
N MET A 1 4.84 1.83 -9.46
CA MET A 1 4.09 2.97 -9.99
C MET A 1 3.59 2.55 -11.35
N GLY A 2 2.28 2.65 -11.62
CA GLY A 2 1.67 2.24 -12.88
C GLY A 2 0.85 3.36 -13.49
N PHE A 3 0.93 3.52 -14.82
CA PHE A 3 0.12 4.48 -15.56
C PHE A 3 -0.55 3.83 -16.75
N THR A 4 -1.76 4.29 -17.07
CA THR A 4 -2.38 4.08 -18.38
C THR A 4 -2.80 5.42 -18.96
N VAL A 5 -2.67 5.56 -20.28
CA VAL A 5 -3.08 6.77 -21.00
C VAL A 5 -3.99 6.35 -22.14
N SER A 6 -5.20 6.90 -22.18
CA SER A 6 -6.21 6.64 -23.21
C SER A 6 -6.73 7.96 -23.73
N GLY A 7 -6.36 8.31 -24.96
CA GLY A 7 -6.70 9.60 -25.55
C GLY A 7 -6.08 10.77 -24.77
N ASP A 8 -6.94 11.61 -24.20
CA ASP A 8 -6.60 12.73 -23.32
C ASP A 8 -6.64 12.37 -21.83
N ARG A 9 -7.11 11.18 -21.46
CA ARG A 9 -7.20 10.77 -20.05
C ARG A 9 -5.96 9.99 -19.62
N VAL A 10 -5.48 10.29 -18.42
CA VAL A 10 -4.45 9.51 -17.73
C VAL A 10 -5.02 8.90 -16.46
N ALA A 11 -4.60 7.67 -16.16
CA ALA A 11 -4.84 7.00 -14.90
C ALA A 11 -3.51 6.63 -14.23
N TYR A 12 -3.39 6.95 -12.94
CA TYR A 12 -2.33 6.49 -12.06
C TYR A 12 -2.86 5.41 -11.12
N TYR A 13 -2.10 4.33 -10.95
CA TYR A 13 -2.39 3.21 -10.07
C TYR A 13 -1.37 3.19 -8.94
N SER A 14 -1.81 3.58 -7.74
CA SER A 14 -1.05 3.44 -6.49
C SER A 14 -1.33 2.07 -5.88
N LEU A 15 -0.31 1.24 -5.74
CA LEU A 15 -0.39 -0.06 -5.06
C LEU A 15 0.39 -0.08 -3.74
N GLY A 16 0.67 1.12 -3.19
CA GLY A 16 1.39 1.39 -1.94
C GLY A 16 2.81 0.79 -1.82
N ARG A 17 3.34 0.19 -2.89
CA ARG A 17 4.76 -0.13 -3.08
C ARG A 17 5.56 1.02 -3.70
N ASP A 18 4.87 2.09 -4.07
CA ASP A 18 5.44 3.22 -4.82
C ASP A 18 6.15 4.22 -3.90
N LEU A 19 6.46 3.81 -2.67
CA LEU A 19 6.90 4.64 -1.53
C LEU A 19 8.24 5.38 -1.70
N ASP A 20 8.83 5.34 -2.90
CA ASP A 20 10.00 6.13 -3.28
C ASP A 20 9.64 7.27 -4.25
N ILE A 21 8.41 7.78 -4.21
CA ILE A 21 8.13 9.13 -4.76
C ILE A 21 8.84 10.13 -3.85
N MET A 22 9.73 10.95 -4.40
CA MET A 22 10.32 12.08 -3.70
C MET A 22 9.70 13.40 -4.20
N PRO A 23 9.11 14.24 -3.33
CA PRO A 23 8.94 14.03 -1.88
C PRO A 23 7.95 12.89 -1.57
N PRO A 24 8.06 12.23 -0.39
CA PRO A 24 7.15 11.17 0.02
C PRO A 24 5.69 11.61 -0.14
N ALA A 25 4.91 10.82 -0.89
CA ALA A 25 3.49 11.08 -1.06
C ALA A 25 2.78 11.07 0.30
N LYS A 26 1.86 12.03 0.51
CA LYS A 26 1.00 12.04 1.71
C LYS A 26 0.04 10.86 1.75
N TYR A 27 -0.21 10.23 0.61
CA TYR A 27 -1.10 9.08 0.47
C TYR A 27 -0.31 7.77 0.50
N SER A 28 -0.58 6.92 1.49
CA SER A 28 0.03 5.59 1.64
C SER A 28 -0.88 4.44 1.21
N GLY A 29 -2.13 4.73 0.81
CA GLY A 29 -3.14 3.74 0.45
C GLY A 29 -3.04 3.21 -0.98
N ILE A 30 -4.09 2.48 -1.38
CA ILE A 30 -4.24 1.88 -2.71
C ILE A 30 -5.24 2.70 -3.50
N GLY A 31 -4.93 3.03 -4.75
CA GLY A 31 -5.92 3.76 -5.53
C GLY A 31 -5.69 3.79 -7.03
N LYS A 32 -6.74 4.19 -7.71
CA LYS A 32 -6.74 4.54 -9.13
C LYS A 32 -7.24 5.97 -9.23
N TYR A 33 -6.37 6.86 -9.67
CA TYR A 33 -6.62 8.29 -9.80
C TYR A 33 -6.61 8.67 -11.26
N THR A 34 -7.59 9.46 -11.69
CA THR A 34 -7.72 9.84 -13.09
C THR A 34 -7.82 11.34 -13.25
N SER A 35 -7.25 11.84 -14.35
CA SER A 35 -7.40 13.24 -14.72
C SER A 35 -7.26 13.39 -16.23
N GLN A 36 -7.56 14.59 -16.71
CA GLN A 36 -7.21 15.02 -18.05
C GLN A 36 -5.71 15.30 -18.13
N LEU A 37 -5.08 14.83 -19.20
CA LEU A 37 -3.67 14.98 -19.44
C LEU A 37 -3.39 16.39 -19.96
N THR A 38 -2.62 17.16 -19.19
CA THR A 38 -2.17 18.48 -19.61
C THR A 38 -1.20 18.40 -20.79
N ASP A 39 -1.13 19.45 -21.60
CA ASP A 39 -0.20 19.51 -22.75
C ASP A 39 1.26 19.34 -22.34
N GLN A 40 1.62 19.82 -21.14
CA GLN A 40 2.93 19.60 -20.53
C GLN A 40 3.23 18.10 -20.37
N TYR A 41 2.34 17.34 -19.75
CA TYR A 41 2.56 15.90 -19.54
C TYR A 41 2.44 15.10 -20.83
N ARG A 42 1.56 15.50 -21.75
CA ARG A 42 1.43 14.91 -23.08
C ARG A 42 2.77 14.97 -23.84
N THR A 43 3.38 16.16 -23.90
CA THR A 43 4.66 16.37 -24.57
C THR A 43 5.76 15.48 -23.99
N LYS A 44 5.85 15.38 -22.65
CA LYS A 44 6.83 14.54 -21.96
C LYS A 44 6.62 13.05 -22.21
N LEU A 45 5.37 12.59 -22.21
CA LEU A 45 5.03 11.20 -22.54
C LEU A 45 5.37 10.84 -23.99
N ASP A 46 5.09 11.74 -24.94
CA ASP A 46 5.43 11.51 -26.35
C ASP A 46 6.94 11.48 -26.56
N GLN A 47 7.70 12.32 -25.86
CA GLN A 47 9.16 12.25 -25.85
C GLN A 47 9.65 10.91 -25.29
N LEU A 48 9.10 10.44 -24.16
CA LEU A 48 9.46 9.15 -23.57
C LEU A 48 9.16 7.99 -24.54
N LYS A 49 8.00 7.99 -25.20
CA LYS A 49 7.65 6.98 -26.21
C LYS A 49 8.67 6.94 -27.35
N ARG A 50 9.11 8.09 -27.86
CA ARG A 50 10.14 8.15 -28.93
C ARG A 50 11.47 7.57 -28.47
N ILE A 51 11.92 7.92 -27.27
CA ILE A 51 13.17 7.40 -26.67
C ILE A 51 13.11 5.86 -26.56
N LEU A 52 12.00 5.33 -26.01
CA LEU A 52 11.80 3.89 -25.85
C LEU A 52 11.68 3.17 -27.20
N ALA A 53 11.02 3.79 -28.18
CA ALA A 53 10.86 3.24 -29.53
C ALA A 53 12.16 3.26 -30.34
N GLY A 54 13.01 4.28 -30.15
CA GLY A 54 14.30 4.45 -30.80
C GLY A 54 15.39 3.55 -30.23
N GLY A 55 15.18 2.98 -29.04
CA GLY A 55 16.21 2.20 -28.34
C GLY A 55 17.42 3.05 -27.96
N GLU A 56 17.23 4.36 -27.79
CA GLU A 56 18.30 5.33 -27.50
C GLU A 56 18.99 5.06 -26.16
N ILE A 57 18.36 4.26 -25.30
CA ILE A 57 18.82 3.93 -23.97
C ILE A 57 18.92 2.42 -23.85
N ALA A 58 20.15 1.94 -23.72
CA ALA A 58 20.42 0.54 -23.47
C ALA A 58 19.97 0.16 -22.06
N SER A 59 19.26 -0.95 -21.94
CA SER A 59 18.99 -1.58 -20.65
C SER A 59 20.30 -1.99 -19.99
N VAL A 60 20.47 -1.72 -18.70
CA VAL A 60 21.66 -2.10 -17.94
C VAL A 60 21.45 -3.51 -17.37
N PRO A 61 22.07 -4.57 -17.94
CA PRO A 61 21.78 -5.94 -17.53
C PRO A 61 22.40 -6.27 -16.17
N GLY A 62 21.61 -6.89 -15.29
CA GLY A 62 22.11 -7.73 -14.20
C GLY A 62 21.20 -7.78 -12.97
N ARG A 63 21.54 -8.66 -12.01
CA ARG A 63 20.69 -8.91 -10.83
C ARG A 63 20.82 -7.75 -9.83
N ASN A 64 19.68 -7.25 -9.35
CA ASN A 64 19.58 -6.21 -8.32
C ASN A 64 20.23 -4.86 -8.67
N ILE A 65 20.33 -4.52 -9.96
CA ILE A 65 21.10 -3.34 -10.40
C ILE A 65 20.28 -2.04 -10.40
N GLY A 66 18.95 -2.10 -10.31
CA GLY A 66 18.12 -0.89 -10.29
C GLY A 66 16.64 -1.13 -10.58
N SER A 67 15.95 -0.04 -10.90
CA SER A 67 14.51 -0.03 -11.20
C SER A 67 14.22 -0.64 -12.57
N VAL A 68 13.02 -1.16 -12.75
CA VAL A 68 12.53 -1.69 -14.03
C VAL A 68 11.31 -0.88 -14.46
N LEU A 69 11.36 -0.31 -15.65
CA LEU A 69 10.21 0.27 -16.34
C LEU A 69 9.70 -0.72 -17.38
N SER A 70 8.54 -1.32 -17.11
CA SER A 70 7.78 -2.05 -18.12
C SER A 70 6.92 -1.07 -18.91
N TYR A 71 6.92 -1.18 -20.24
CA TYR A 71 6.15 -0.28 -21.11
C TYR A 71 5.45 -1.05 -22.24
N SER A 72 4.33 -0.49 -22.69
CA SER A 72 3.59 -0.99 -23.86
C SER A 72 2.77 0.16 -24.45
N PHE A 73 3.00 0.53 -25.71
CA PHE A 73 2.33 1.64 -26.38
C PHE A 73 2.36 1.51 -27.90
N ASP A 74 1.47 2.22 -28.58
CA ASP A 74 1.47 2.38 -30.03
C ASP A 74 2.09 3.73 -30.42
N LEU A 75 2.95 3.72 -31.44
CA LEU A 75 3.56 4.90 -32.02
C LEU A 75 3.62 4.73 -33.54
N ASN A 76 3.03 5.66 -34.28
CA ASN A 76 2.99 5.65 -35.76
C ASN A 76 2.49 4.33 -36.37
N GLY A 77 1.45 3.73 -35.77
CA GLY A 77 0.85 2.47 -36.25
C GLY A 77 1.64 1.20 -35.89
N LYS A 78 2.73 1.32 -35.12
CA LYS A 78 3.52 0.18 -34.64
C LYS A 78 3.40 0.04 -33.12
N ARG A 79 3.18 -1.21 -32.67
CA ARG A 79 3.20 -1.57 -31.25
C ARG A 79 4.62 -1.70 -30.75
N TYR A 80 4.89 -1.10 -29.60
CA TYR A 80 6.14 -1.22 -28.85
C TYR A 80 5.85 -1.76 -27.46
N GLU A 81 6.62 -2.73 -27.03
CA GLU A 81 6.56 -3.29 -25.69
C GLU A 81 7.95 -3.74 -25.23
N GLY A 82 8.21 -3.68 -23.93
CA GLY A 82 9.50 -4.07 -23.39
C GLY A 82 9.67 -3.73 -21.92
N ASN A 83 10.85 -4.07 -21.43
CA ASN A 83 11.31 -3.75 -20.08
C ASN A 83 12.65 -3.01 -20.18
N LEU A 84 12.73 -1.84 -19.55
CA LEU A 84 13.96 -1.08 -19.42
C LEU A 84 14.46 -1.19 -17.98
N GLN A 85 15.60 -1.85 -17.78
CA GLN A 85 16.29 -1.87 -16.50
C GLN A 85 17.29 -0.70 -16.45
N TYR A 86 17.22 0.12 -15.40
CA TYR A 86 18.04 1.33 -15.28
C TYR A 86 18.39 1.65 -13.82
N ARG A 87 19.49 2.40 -13.62
CA ARG A 87 19.82 2.99 -12.32
C ARG A 87 19.24 4.39 -12.23
N TYR A 88 18.84 4.81 -11.03
CA TYR A 88 18.33 6.16 -10.81
C TYR A 88 19.34 7.25 -11.22
N SER A 89 20.63 6.98 -11.09
CA SER A 89 21.73 7.89 -11.48
C SER A 89 21.95 8.00 -13.00
N ASP A 90 21.33 7.13 -13.81
CA ASP A 90 21.50 7.15 -15.26
C ASP A 90 20.73 8.34 -15.86
N PRO A 91 21.11 8.84 -17.06
CA PRO A 91 20.41 9.96 -17.71
C PRO A 91 18.90 9.74 -17.86
N ILE A 92 18.45 8.49 -17.99
CA ILE A 92 17.04 8.13 -18.04
C ILE A 92 16.28 8.42 -16.74
N GLY A 93 16.93 8.41 -15.59
CA GLY A 93 16.31 8.78 -14.31
C GLY A 93 15.78 10.21 -14.34
N GLY A 94 16.54 11.15 -14.91
CA GLY A 94 16.10 12.52 -15.16
C GLY A 94 14.91 12.58 -16.13
N THR A 95 14.93 11.81 -17.20
CA THR A 95 13.81 11.70 -18.16
C THR A 95 12.55 11.10 -17.54
N LEU A 96 12.67 10.16 -16.61
CA LEU A 96 11.53 9.53 -15.94
C LEU A 96 11.03 10.32 -14.73
N SER A 97 11.78 11.32 -14.28
CA SER A 97 11.43 12.13 -13.09
C SER A 97 10.02 12.75 -13.18
N PHE A 98 9.55 13.12 -14.38
CA PHE A 98 8.23 13.72 -14.53
C PHE A 98 7.09 12.76 -14.18
N LEU A 99 7.30 11.44 -14.25
CA LEU A 99 6.30 10.45 -13.87
C LEU A 99 5.97 10.55 -12.38
N TYR A 100 6.95 10.89 -11.55
CA TYR A 100 6.73 11.15 -10.13
C TYR A 100 5.88 12.40 -9.90
N GLY A 101 6.16 13.48 -10.64
CA GLY A 101 5.33 14.69 -10.61
C GLY A 101 3.90 14.42 -11.07
N LEU A 102 3.73 13.65 -12.16
CA LEU A 102 2.42 13.25 -12.65
C LEU A 102 1.66 12.36 -11.65
N ALA A 103 2.34 11.42 -10.99
CA ALA A 103 1.73 10.62 -9.92
C ALA A 103 1.25 11.52 -8.77
N GLN A 104 2.08 12.46 -8.32
CA GLN A 104 1.74 13.37 -7.23
C GLN A 104 0.56 14.28 -7.60
N ASP A 105 0.55 14.86 -8.80
CA ASP A 105 -0.58 15.67 -9.28
C ASP A 105 -1.88 14.86 -9.34
N LEU A 106 -1.81 13.59 -9.76
CA LEU A 106 -2.97 12.70 -9.78
C LEU A 106 -3.45 12.30 -8.37
N LEU A 107 -2.55 12.15 -7.41
CA LEU A 107 -2.89 11.91 -6.01
C LEU A 107 -3.55 13.14 -5.37
N ASP A 108 -3.03 14.33 -5.64
CA ASP A 108 -3.48 15.57 -5.00
C ASP A 108 -4.73 16.17 -5.66
N HIS A 109 -4.88 15.99 -6.98
CA HIS A 109 -5.89 16.69 -7.78
C HIS A 109 -6.69 15.79 -8.73
N GLY A 110 -6.32 14.52 -8.88
CA GLY A 110 -7.07 13.57 -9.70
C GLY A 110 -8.38 13.13 -9.06
N THR A 111 -9.32 12.68 -9.88
CA THR A 111 -10.56 12.06 -9.42
C THR A 111 -10.26 10.62 -8.97
N PRO A 112 -10.51 10.27 -7.70
CA PRO A 112 -10.33 8.90 -7.20
C PRO A 112 -11.45 8.00 -7.73
N GLU A 113 -11.11 7.03 -8.58
CA GLU A 113 -12.04 5.94 -8.91
C GLU A 113 -11.98 4.83 -7.85
N ILE A 114 -10.80 4.62 -7.27
CA ILE A 114 -10.52 3.68 -6.19
C ILE A 114 -9.62 4.41 -5.20
N ASN A 115 -9.97 4.38 -3.92
CA ASN A 115 -9.18 5.03 -2.87
C ASN A 115 -9.35 4.27 -1.55
N LEU A 116 -8.70 3.10 -1.48
CA LEU A 116 -8.74 2.23 -0.31
C LEU A 116 -7.63 2.63 0.67
N HIS A 117 -8.05 3.11 1.84
CA HIS A 117 -7.16 3.54 2.91
C HIS A 117 -7.47 2.77 4.20
N PRO A 118 -6.70 1.71 4.51
CA PRO A 118 -6.79 1.07 5.81
C PRO A 118 -6.10 1.92 6.87
N ALA A 119 -6.83 2.14 7.95
CA ALA A 119 -6.32 2.69 9.20
C ALA A 119 -6.56 1.69 10.33
N PHE A 120 -5.88 1.85 11.45
CA PHE A 120 -6.15 1.03 12.63
C PHE A 120 -6.20 1.88 13.90
N THR A 121 -6.94 1.42 14.89
CA THR A 121 -6.87 1.89 16.28
C THR A 121 -6.60 0.69 17.17
N ALA A 122 -6.05 0.94 18.36
CA ALA A 122 -5.81 -0.11 19.35
C ALA A 122 -6.11 0.38 20.75
N HIS A 123 -6.51 -0.54 21.63
CA HIS A 123 -6.68 -0.28 23.05
C HIS A 123 -6.51 -1.57 23.87
N ALA A 124 -6.27 -1.42 25.17
CA ALA A 124 -6.26 -2.54 26.12
C ALA A 124 -7.68 -2.90 26.56
N ALA A 125 -7.99 -4.19 26.64
CA ALA A 125 -9.24 -4.69 27.22
C ALA A 125 -9.02 -6.07 27.88
N SER A 126 -9.03 -6.11 29.21
CA SER A 126 -9.06 -7.34 30.02
C SER A 126 -8.02 -8.41 29.60
N GLY A 127 -6.74 -8.06 29.61
CA GLY A 127 -5.64 -8.94 29.21
C GLY A 127 -5.46 -9.11 27.70
N ASN A 128 -6.18 -8.31 26.90
CA ASN A 128 -6.11 -8.35 25.44
C ASN A 128 -5.71 -7.00 24.86
N LEU A 129 -5.02 -7.06 23.73
CA LEU A 129 -4.92 -5.98 22.77
C LEU A 129 -6.10 -6.08 21.81
N VAL A 130 -6.99 -5.10 21.84
CA VAL A 130 -8.04 -4.97 20.83
C VAL A 130 -7.54 -4.07 19.72
N VAL A 131 -7.55 -4.57 18.49
CA VAL A 131 -7.17 -3.81 17.28
C VAL A 131 -8.37 -3.72 16.36
N GLU A 132 -8.76 -2.51 16.01
CA GLU A 132 -9.79 -2.27 14.99
C GLU A 132 -9.10 -1.80 13.71
N VAL A 133 -9.24 -2.56 12.63
CA VAL A 133 -8.79 -2.15 11.30
C VAL A 133 -10.00 -1.62 10.53
N VAL A 134 -9.93 -0.38 10.08
CA VAL A 134 -10.98 0.27 9.30
C VAL A 134 -10.51 0.40 7.86
N PHE A 135 -11.20 -0.28 6.96
CA PHE A 135 -11.03 -0.12 5.52
C PHE A 135 -12.03 0.92 5.00
N GLY A 136 -11.55 2.10 4.65
CA GLY A 136 -12.34 3.14 4.00
C GLY A 136 -12.12 3.16 2.49
N ASN A 137 -13.17 3.43 1.72
CA ASN A 137 -13.08 3.61 0.26
C ASN A 137 -13.74 4.91 -0.18
N ASP A 138 -12.93 5.95 -0.40
CA ASP A 138 -13.41 7.26 -0.86
C ASP A 138 -13.47 7.36 -2.41
N GLY A 139 -13.28 6.23 -3.11
CA GLY A 139 -13.45 6.14 -4.55
C GLY A 139 -14.90 5.92 -4.98
N THR A 140 -15.10 5.70 -6.28
CA THR A 140 -16.43 5.48 -6.89
C THR A 140 -16.71 4.01 -7.22
N GLN A 141 -15.72 3.13 -7.08
CA GLN A 141 -15.86 1.68 -7.34
C GLN A 141 -15.71 0.88 -6.05
N GLU A 142 -16.48 -0.20 -5.91
CA GLU A 142 -16.31 -1.17 -4.83
C GLU A 142 -14.94 -1.87 -4.94
N VAL A 143 -14.30 -2.09 -3.80
CA VAL A 143 -13.05 -2.83 -3.69
C VAL A 143 -13.28 -4.07 -2.84
N VAL A 144 -12.91 -5.24 -3.35
CA VAL A 144 -12.95 -6.50 -2.60
C VAL A 144 -11.53 -6.99 -2.38
N ILE A 145 -11.19 -7.29 -1.14
CA ILE A 145 -9.92 -7.91 -0.75
C ILE A 145 -10.17 -9.25 -0.05
N ASP A 146 -9.16 -10.13 -0.12
CA ASP A 146 -9.14 -11.35 0.68
C ASP A 146 -9.12 -11.02 2.19
N GLY A 147 -9.93 -11.76 2.96
CA GLY A 147 -10.07 -11.58 4.40
C GLY A 147 -9.02 -12.36 5.23
N PRO A 148 -9.11 -12.25 6.57
CA PRO A 148 -8.17 -12.83 7.54
C PRO A 148 -7.94 -14.35 7.44
N GLU A 149 -8.85 -15.13 6.85
CA GLU A 149 -8.65 -16.56 6.54
C GLU A 149 -7.43 -16.81 5.64
N LYS A 150 -7.06 -15.82 4.81
CA LYS A 150 -5.93 -15.89 3.89
C LYS A 150 -4.67 -15.21 4.44
N TRP A 151 -4.79 -14.50 5.56
CA TRP A 151 -3.68 -13.77 6.16
C TRP A 151 -2.87 -14.71 7.03
N LEU A 152 -1.55 -14.58 6.96
CA LEU A 152 -0.67 -15.53 7.63
C LEU A 152 -0.28 -15.09 9.04
N PRO A 153 -0.17 -16.05 9.97
CA PRO A 153 0.10 -15.78 11.37
C PRO A 153 1.57 -15.52 11.70
N GLN A 154 2.50 -15.69 10.75
CA GLN A 154 3.93 -15.64 11.04
C GLN A 154 4.74 -15.03 9.91
N ARG A 155 5.76 -14.26 10.33
CA ARG A 155 6.88 -13.67 9.56
C ARG A 155 6.44 -12.87 8.34
N ILE A 156 6.82 -11.59 8.33
CA ILE A 156 6.63 -10.69 7.19
C ILE A 156 7.29 -11.31 5.95
N ASP A 157 6.46 -11.90 5.07
CA ASP A 157 6.85 -12.36 3.74
C ASP A 157 6.14 -11.45 2.73
N PRO A 158 6.88 -10.61 1.97
CA PRO A 158 6.30 -9.73 0.96
C PRO A 158 5.47 -10.45 -0.10
N LYS A 159 5.65 -11.77 -0.25
CA LYS A 159 4.89 -12.61 -1.18
C LYS A 159 3.60 -13.16 -0.58
N LYS A 160 3.36 -13.01 0.72
CA LYS A 160 2.17 -13.57 1.38
C LYS A 160 1.30 -12.46 1.96
N GLN A 161 0.03 -12.78 2.24
CA GLN A 161 -0.93 -11.81 2.75
C GLN A 161 -0.81 -11.71 4.27
N TYR A 162 -0.82 -10.50 4.82
CA TYR A 162 -0.74 -10.28 6.25
C TYR A 162 -1.25 -8.88 6.60
N VAL A 163 -1.71 -8.73 7.84
CA VAL A 163 -1.81 -7.43 8.52
C VAL A 163 -0.98 -7.51 9.78
N TYR A 164 -0.07 -6.55 9.95
CA TYR A 164 0.89 -6.51 11.04
C TYR A 164 0.71 -5.21 11.82
N ILE A 165 0.79 -5.32 13.14
CA ILE A 165 0.84 -4.19 14.07
C ILE A 165 2.11 -4.34 14.90
N GLY A 166 2.92 -3.28 14.95
CA GLY A 166 4.10 -3.18 15.81
C GLY A 166 3.93 -2.05 16.81
N ALA A 167 4.51 -2.21 18.00
CA ALA A 167 4.42 -1.24 19.08
C ALA A 167 5.74 -1.11 19.83
N LEU A 168 6.07 0.10 20.27
CA LEU A 168 7.23 0.40 21.10
C LEU A 168 6.91 1.53 22.08
N ASN A 169 7.30 1.39 23.34
CA ASN A 169 7.22 2.48 24.33
C ASN A 169 8.60 3.00 24.75
N ASP A 170 8.61 4.10 25.52
CA ASP A 170 9.83 4.75 26.00
C ASP A 170 10.62 3.88 27.00
N ALA A 171 9.95 2.94 27.67
CA ALA A 171 10.58 1.94 28.51
C ALA A 171 11.28 0.82 27.70
N ARG A 172 11.30 0.92 26.36
CA ARG A 172 11.83 -0.08 25.43
C ARG A 172 11.12 -1.43 25.51
N VAL A 173 9.84 -1.42 25.85
CA VAL A 173 8.97 -2.58 25.66
C VAL A 173 8.48 -2.54 24.22
N GLY A 174 8.94 -3.50 23.42
CA GLY A 174 8.63 -3.63 22.00
C GLY A 174 7.95 -4.95 21.72
N PHE A 175 6.88 -4.93 20.92
CA PHE A 175 6.18 -6.13 20.50
C PHE A 175 5.52 -5.97 19.14
N ASP A 176 5.15 -7.10 18.55
CA ASP A 176 4.36 -7.17 17.35
C ASP A 176 3.31 -8.28 17.36
N VAL A 177 2.34 -8.12 16.45
CA VAL A 177 1.30 -9.11 16.20
C VAL A 177 0.91 -9.13 14.73
N GLN A 178 0.65 -10.33 14.21
CA GLN A 178 -0.03 -10.52 12.94
C GLN A 178 -1.52 -10.79 13.19
N LEU A 179 -2.38 -9.97 12.59
CA LEU A 179 -3.83 -10.13 12.70
C LEU A 179 -4.29 -11.25 11.76
N VAL A 180 -5.02 -12.22 12.29
CA VAL A 180 -5.48 -13.42 11.59
C VAL A 180 -6.88 -13.81 12.06
N GLU A 181 -7.52 -14.71 11.32
CA GLU A 181 -8.90 -15.16 11.58
C GLU A 181 -9.15 -15.59 13.04
N LYS A 182 -8.21 -16.30 13.69
CA LYS A 182 -8.41 -16.78 15.07
C LYS A 182 -8.64 -15.66 16.09
N TYR A 183 -8.20 -14.44 15.79
CA TYR A 183 -8.39 -13.28 16.66
C TYR A 183 -9.63 -12.47 16.31
N LEU A 184 -10.40 -12.83 15.28
CA LEU A 184 -11.59 -12.08 14.91
C LEU A 184 -12.64 -12.09 16.02
N SER A 185 -13.09 -10.89 16.39
CA SER A 185 -14.27 -10.70 17.22
C SER A 185 -15.49 -11.38 16.58
N PRO A 186 -16.49 -11.83 17.38
CA PRO A 186 -17.71 -12.41 16.84
C PRO A 186 -18.42 -11.53 15.79
N ALA A 187 -18.41 -10.21 16.00
CA ALA A 187 -19.01 -9.24 15.09
C ALA A 187 -18.26 -9.12 13.75
N SER A 188 -16.97 -9.45 13.73
CA SER A 188 -16.11 -9.32 12.54
C SER A 188 -15.93 -10.63 11.77
N ARG A 189 -16.44 -11.76 12.28
CA ARG A 189 -16.41 -13.06 11.59
C ARG A 189 -16.98 -13.05 10.16
N PRO A 190 -18.04 -12.28 9.81
CA PRO A 190 -18.50 -12.21 8.44
C PRO A 190 -17.44 -11.75 7.42
N TYR A 191 -16.38 -11.08 7.89
CA TYR A 191 -15.27 -10.60 7.06
C TYR A 191 -14.11 -11.59 6.93
N ALA A 192 -14.21 -12.78 7.53
CA ALA A 192 -13.14 -13.77 7.59
C ALA A 192 -12.63 -14.17 6.21
N SER A 193 -13.53 -14.45 5.27
CA SER A 193 -13.18 -14.88 3.91
C SER A 193 -12.87 -13.72 2.96
N SER A 194 -13.62 -12.63 3.05
CA SER A 194 -13.49 -11.47 2.16
C SER A 194 -14.00 -10.19 2.82
N ILE A 195 -13.41 -9.07 2.43
CA ILE A 195 -13.82 -7.73 2.86
C ILE A 195 -14.21 -6.97 1.60
N SER A 196 -15.48 -6.61 1.48
CA SER A 196 -15.99 -5.73 0.42
C SER A 196 -16.24 -4.34 0.95
N VAL A 197 -15.63 -3.32 0.32
CA VAL A 197 -15.73 -1.92 0.73
C VAL A 197 -16.34 -1.11 -0.41
N LYS A 198 -17.62 -0.76 -0.25
CA LYS A 198 -18.36 0.05 -1.23
C LYS A 198 -17.91 1.53 -1.20
N PRO A 199 -18.18 2.30 -2.27
CA PRO A 199 -17.97 3.75 -2.28
C PRO A 199 -18.56 4.45 -1.06
N GLY A 200 -17.75 5.26 -0.37
CA GLY A 200 -18.13 6.00 0.84
C GLY A 200 -18.32 5.14 2.09
N GLN A 201 -18.15 3.81 2.01
CA GLN A 201 -18.29 2.91 3.14
C GLN A 201 -17.00 2.83 3.94
N ARG A 202 -17.14 2.66 5.26
CA ARG A 202 -16.08 2.23 6.16
C ARG A 202 -16.43 0.87 6.73
N VAL A 203 -15.57 -0.12 6.49
CA VAL A 203 -15.73 -1.48 7.05
C VAL A 203 -14.75 -1.63 8.21
N LYS A 204 -15.29 -1.86 9.41
CA LYS A 204 -14.51 -2.11 10.62
C LYS A 204 -14.35 -3.62 10.81
N VAL A 205 -13.11 -4.07 10.98
CA VAL A 205 -12.74 -5.45 11.31
C VAL A 205 -11.96 -5.43 12.62
N GLU A 206 -12.54 -6.01 13.66
CA GLU A 206 -12.01 -5.99 15.01
C GLU A 206 -11.39 -7.34 15.39
N PHE A 207 -10.18 -7.26 15.92
CA PHE A 207 -9.38 -8.36 16.40
C PHE A 207 -9.14 -8.21 17.91
N VAL A 208 -9.32 -9.29 18.64
CA VAL A 208 -9.05 -9.39 20.09
C VAL A 208 -7.88 -10.36 20.25
N VAL A 209 -6.72 -9.81 20.60
CA VAL A 209 -5.47 -10.57 20.71
C VAL A 209 -5.07 -10.69 22.17
N PRO A 210 -5.03 -11.89 22.75
CA PRO A 210 -4.48 -12.11 24.08
C PRO A 210 -3.02 -11.64 24.18
N TYR A 211 -2.63 -11.05 25.33
CA TYR A 211 -1.26 -10.56 25.51
C TYR A 211 -0.17 -11.64 25.45
N ASP A 212 -0.50 -12.89 25.76
CA ASP A 212 0.41 -14.04 25.66
C ASP A 212 0.65 -14.51 24.21
N GLU A 213 -0.16 -14.03 23.26
CA GLU A 213 -0.01 -14.26 21.82
C GLU A 213 0.77 -13.13 21.11
N LEU A 214 1.20 -12.11 21.86
CA LEU A 214 2.08 -11.07 21.34
C LEU A 214 3.52 -11.59 21.21
N THR A 215 4.19 -11.22 20.13
CA THR A 215 5.60 -11.52 19.94
C THR A 215 6.42 -10.34 20.40
N PHE A 216 7.14 -10.48 21.52
CA PHE A 216 7.99 -9.41 22.04
C PHE A 216 9.35 -9.39 21.35
N ASP A 217 9.89 -8.19 21.16
CA ASP A 217 11.22 -8.02 20.58
C ASP A 217 12.27 -8.68 21.49
N PRO A 218 13.31 -9.33 20.91
CA PRO A 218 14.40 -9.93 21.71
C PRO A 218 15.14 -8.92 22.61
N GLY A 219 15.13 -7.64 22.22
CA GLY A 219 15.72 -6.53 23.00
C GLY A 219 14.72 -5.82 23.92
N SER A 220 13.48 -6.31 24.01
CA SER A 220 12.44 -5.70 24.83
C SER A 220 12.79 -5.82 26.32
N SER A 221 12.63 -4.72 27.06
CA SER A 221 12.92 -4.66 28.50
C SER A 221 11.96 -5.51 29.35
N ALA A 222 10.79 -5.83 28.80
CA ALA A 222 9.81 -6.75 29.38
C ALA A 222 9.19 -7.64 28.29
N GLN A 223 8.72 -8.81 28.70
CA GLN A 223 8.06 -9.80 27.83
C GLN A 223 6.55 -9.89 28.13
N GLN A 224 5.97 -8.79 28.61
CA GLN A 224 4.54 -8.64 28.94
C GLN A 224 4.15 -7.16 28.91
N ILE A 225 2.86 -6.88 28.70
CA ILE A 225 2.31 -5.52 28.80
C ILE A 225 1.89 -5.28 30.25
N GLN A 226 2.50 -4.28 30.91
CA GLN A 226 2.15 -3.85 32.27
C GLN A 226 1.41 -2.49 32.28
N GLY A 227 0.96 -2.03 31.11
CA GLY A 227 0.45 -0.69 30.90
C GLY A 227 1.50 0.28 30.34
N GLY A 228 1.05 1.49 30.01
CA GLY A 228 1.87 2.56 29.45
C GLY A 228 1.49 2.96 28.04
N THR A 229 2.16 4.01 27.55
CA THR A 229 1.87 4.64 26.27
C THR A 229 2.82 4.13 25.19
N PHE A 230 2.27 3.57 24.11
CA PHE A 230 3.01 2.95 23.01
C PHE A 230 2.85 3.75 21.72
N LEU A 231 3.95 3.89 20.99
CA LEU A 231 3.93 4.30 19.59
C LEU A 231 3.64 3.05 18.75
N MET A 232 2.57 3.09 17.97
CA MET A 232 2.14 1.95 17.16
C MET A 232 2.21 2.23 15.67
N VAL A 233 2.59 1.21 14.90
CA VAL A 233 2.66 1.24 13.44
C VAL A 233 1.91 0.05 12.86
N GLY A 234 1.30 0.24 11.68
CA GLY A 234 0.54 -0.81 11.00
C GLY A 234 0.95 -0.94 9.55
N VAL A 235 1.00 -2.17 9.05
CA VAL A 235 1.16 -2.47 7.62
C VAL A 235 0.20 -3.57 7.18
N ALA A 236 -0.30 -3.45 5.97
CA ALA A 236 -1.14 -4.45 5.32
C ALA A 236 -0.52 -4.87 3.98
N ASN A 237 -0.44 -6.17 3.74
CA ASN A 237 -0.16 -6.75 2.43
C ASN A 237 -1.34 -7.65 2.08
N VAL A 238 -2.22 -7.17 1.20
CA VAL A 238 -3.51 -7.83 0.91
C VAL A 238 -3.62 -8.13 -0.58
N ASP A 239 -4.42 -9.12 -0.94
CA ASP A 239 -4.76 -9.43 -2.33
C ASP A 239 -6.11 -8.80 -2.70
N ILE A 240 -6.09 -7.90 -3.68
CA ILE A 240 -7.29 -7.29 -4.25
C ILE A 240 -7.88 -8.27 -5.25
N ARG A 241 -9.16 -8.60 -5.08
CA ARG A 241 -9.92 -9.47 -5.99
C ARG A 241 -10.65 -8.68 -7.06
N SER A 242 -11.21 -7.54 -6.68
CA SER A 242 -11.90 -6.61 -7.57
C SER A 242 -11.66 -5.16 -7.13
N PRO A 243 -11.69 -4.20 -8.06
CA PRO A 243 -11.95 -4.38 -9.50
C PRO A 243 -10.74 -4.98 -10.25
N ALA A 244 -10.99 -5.57 -11.42
CA ALA A 244 -9.97 -6.32 -12.18
C ALA A 244 -8.72 -5.50 -12.50
N VAL A 245 -8.88 -4.18 -12.70
CA VAL A 245 -7.80 -3.23 -12.99
C VAL A 245 -6.80 -3.05 -11.83
N MET A 246 -7.18 -3.43 -10.61
CA MET A 246 -6.34 -3.40 -9.41
C MET A 246 -6.06 -4.80 -8.87
N LYS A 247 -6.50 -5.85 -9.56
CA LYS A 247 -6.40 -7.23 -9.05
C LYS A 247 -4.95 -7.61 -8.77
N GLY A 248 -4.70 -8.16 -7.59
CA GLY A 248 -3.39 -8.63 -7.16
C GLY A 248 -2.95 -8.04 -5.83
N LYS A 249 -1.68 -8.25 -5.49
CA LYS A 249 -1.10 -7.86 -4.21
C LYS A 249 -0.89 -6.36 -4.13
N ALA A 250 -1.27 -5.80 -2.98
CA ALA A 250 -1.00 -4.43 -2.65
C ALA A 250 -0.44 -4.32 -1.23
N PHE A 251 0.59 -3.50 -1.07
CA PHE A 251 1.24 -3.25 0.21
C PHE A 251 0.89 -1.84 0.66
N ILE A 252 0.55 -1.67 1.93
CA ILE A 252 -0.01 -0.44 2.47
C ILE A 252 0.62 -0.19 3.82
N ARG A 253 1.13 1.03 4.02
CA ARG A 253 1.47 1.52 5.35
C ARG A 253 0.25 2.24 5.91
N MET A 254 -0.22 1.81 7.06
CA MET A 254 -1.31 2.49 7.76
C MET A 254 -0.75 3.75 8.43
N ASP A 255 -1.59 4.76 8.58
CA ASP A 255 -1.20 6.01 9.22
C ASP A 255 -0.68 5.76 10.63
N LYS A 256 0.37 6.51 11.00
CA LYS A 256 0.87 6.51 12.37
C LYS A 256 -0.24 6.97 13.31
N GLN A 257 -0.48 6.19 14.34
CA GLN A 257 -1.43 6.56 15.38
C GLN A 257 -0.79 7.57 16.34
N PRO A 258 -1.59 8.43 16.99
CA PRO A 258 -1.19 9.03 18.26
C PRO A 258 -0.75 7.94 19.23
N ALA A 259 0.06 8.32 20.21
CA ALA A 259 0.54 7.36 21.20
C ALA A 259 -0.65 6.73 21.96
N VAL A 260 -0.67 5.40 22.02
CA VAL A 260 -1.80 4.61 22.52
C VAL A 260 -1.52 4.18 23.95
N ASP A 261 -2.41 4.53 24.88
CA ASP A 261 -2.34 4.03 26.25
C ASP A 261 -2.92 2.60 26.34
N LEU A 262 -2.06 1.65 26.69
CA LEU A 262 -2.41 0.23 26.87
C LEU A 262 -2.54 -0.14 28.36
N THR A 263 -2.90 0.82 29.20
CA THR A 263 -3.23 0.57 30.61
C THR A 263 -4.64 0.01 30.73
N GLU A 264 -4.81 -1.11 31.44
CA GLU A 264 -6.14 -1.68 31.68
C GLU A 264 -7.02 -0.71 32.47
N ARG A 265 -8.28 -0.59 32.05
CA ARG A 265 -9.30 0.23 32.72
C ARG A 265 -10.23 -0.63 33.55
#